data_AF-A0A932PN17-F1
#
_entry.id   AF-A0A932PN17-F1
#
_cell.length_a   1.000
_cell.length_b   1.000
_cell.length_c   1.000
_cell.angle_alpha   90.00
_cell.angle_beta   90.00
_cell.angle_gamma   90.00
#
_symmetry.space_group_name_H-M   'P 1'
#
loop_
_entity.id
_entity.type
_entity.pdbx_description
1 polymer ?
#
loop_
_entity_poly.entity_id
_entity_poly.type
_entity_poly.pdbx_seq_one_letter_code
_entity_poly.pdbx_strand_id
1 'polypeptide(L)'
;MIAQGLPTLNPVAQAQGAQALPGTDEKTEKAARQFEGLLMGLLFQTMRKTVQPSGLFGDSGQSRSTYEYLMDQAVVDRAVSSGHGWGLADRLKAAWSQAEKNGLEKELPRG
;
A
#
# COMPACT_ATOMS: atom_id res chain seq x y z
N MET A 1 2.82 32.52 43.64
CA MET A 1 1.88 32.64 42.50
C MET A 1 2.70 32.53 41.21
N ILE A 2 2.29 31.58 40.37
CA ILE A 2 2.60 31.33 38.93
C ILE A 2 4.04 30.94 38.54
N ALA A 3 4.24 29.62 38.39
CA ALA A 3 5.30 29.02 37.60
C ALA A 3 4.93 29.13 36.10
N GLN A 4 5.77 29.78 35.30
CA GLN A 4 5.63 29.82 33.85
C GLN A 4 6.45 28.68 33.24
N GLY A 5 5.74 27.77 32.57
CA GLY A 5 6.30 26.59 31.92
C GLY A 5 7.20 26.97 30.75
N LEU A 6 8.35 26.28 30.66
CA LEU A 6 9.23 26.28 29.50
C LEU A 6 8.49 25.62 28.32
N PRO A 7 8.47 26.24 27.13
CA PRO A 7 8.10 25.51 25.92
C PRO A 7 9.21 24.51 25.62
N THR A 8 8.92 23.21 25.67
CA THR A 8 9.83 22.17 25.20
C THR A 8 9.90 22.25 23.67
N LEU A 9 10.66 23.22 23.16
CA LEU A 9 11.07 23.26 21.77
C LEU A 9 12.06 22.13 21.57
N ASN A 10 11.65 21.08 20.87
CA ASN A 10 12.47 19.93 20.56
C ASN A 10 13.38 20.32 19.37
N PRO A 11 14.66 20.67 19.60
CA PRO A 11 15.49 21.33 18.58
C PRO A 11 15.89 20.40 17.43
N VAL A 12 15.67 19.09 17.60
CA VAL A 12 15.95 18.06 16.58
C VAL A 12 14.88 18.04 15.48
N ALA A 13 13.65 18.47 15.77
CA ALA A 13 12.55 18.48 14.78
C ALA A 13 12.67 19.62 13.75
N GLN A 14 13.43 20.69 14.05
CA GLN A 14 13.63 21.82 13.13
C GLN A 14 14.83 21.66 12.19
N ALA A 15 15.77 20.76 12.51
CA ALA A 15 17.00 20.58 11.73
C ALA A 15 16.86 19.60 10.55
N GLN A 16 15.81 18.80 10.55
CA GLN A 16 15.47 17.89 9.45
C GLN A 16 14.06 18.27 9.01
N GLY A 17 13.83 18.48 7.72
CA GLY A 17 12.51 18.80 7.16
C GLY A 17 11.48 17.74 7.56
N ALA A 18 10.91 17.92 8.75
CA ALA A 18 10.12 16.91 9.43
C ALA A 18 8.77 16.86 8.73
N GLN A 19 8.70 16.01 7.70
CA GLN A 19 7.43 15.45 7.29
C GLN A 19 6.80 14.86 8.55
N ALA A 20 5.66 15.40 8.95
CA ALA A 20 4.87 14.88 10.06
C ALA A 20 4.74 13.37 9.88
N LEU A 21 4.86 12.60 10.97
CA LEU A 21 4.65 11.16 10.88
C LEU A 21 3.32 10.91 10.17
N PRO A 22 3.29 10.10 9.10
CA PRO A 22 2.08 9.89 8.33
C PRO A 22 0.98 9.43 9.28
N GLY A 23 -0.19 10.05 9.16
CA GLY A 23 -1.36 9.71 9.95
C GLY A 23 -1.71 8.24 9.79
N THR A 24 -2.49 7.69 10.74
CA THR A 24 -2.99 6.31 10.64
C THR A 24 -3.71 6.09 9.30
N ASP A 25 -4.47 7.07 8.82
CA ASP A 25 -5.15 7.00 7.52
C ASP A 25 -4.20 6.86 6.33
N GLU A 26 -3.09 7.60 6.33
CA GLU A 26 -2.10 7.56 5.24
C GLU A 26 -1.33 6.22 5.23
N LYS A 27 -1.03 5.67 6.41
CA LYS A 27 -0.43 4.34 6.54
C LYS A 27 -1.38 3.23 6.06
N THR A 28 -2.65 3.33 6.43
CA THR A 28 -3.70 2.39 6.03
C THR A 28 -3.94 2.42 4.52
N GLU A 29 -3.97 3.61 3.92
CA GLU A 29 -4.06 3.78 2.47
C GLU A 29 -2.85 3.16 1.75
N LYS A 30 -1.64 3.45 2.23
CA LYS A 30 -0.42 2.86 1.65
C LYS A 30 -0.43 1.34 1.75
N ALA A 31 -0.84 0.77 2.89
CA ALA A 31 -0.94 -0.66 3.07
C ALA A 31 -1.97 -1.29 2.12
N ALA A 32 -3.13 -0.65 1.94
CA ALA A 32 -4.18 -1.13 1.04
C ALA A 32 -3.71 -1.14 -0.43
N ARG A 33 -3.03 -0.07 -0.86
CA ARG A 33 -2.42 0.02 -2.21
C ARG A 33 -1.33 -1.03 -2.43
N GLN A 34 -0.48 -1.27 -1.43
CA GLN A 34 0.55 -2.31 -1.49
C GLN A 34 -0.06 -3.71 -1.59
N PHE A 35 -1.13 -3.97 -0.84
CA PHE A 35 -1.84 -5.25 -0.90
C PHE A 35 -2.45 -5.49 -2.29
N GLU A 36 -3.14 -4.50 -2.84
CA GLU A 36 -3.69 -4.57 -4.20
C GLU A 36 -2.59 -4.87 -5.23
N GLY A 37 -1.45 -4.18 -5.14
CA GLY A 37 -0.31 -4.43 -6.04
C GLY A 37 0.25 -5.85 -5.95
N LEU A 38 0.41 -6.39 -4.74
CA LEU A 38 0.85 -7.77 -4.54
C LEU A 38 -0.14 -8.78 -5.15
N LEU A 39 -1.43 -8.57 -4.95
CA LEU A 39 -2.47 -9.42 -5.52
C LEU A 39 -2.45 -9.37 -7.05
N MET A 40 -2.31 -8.18 -7.64
CA MET A 40 -2.17 -8.00 -9.08
C MET A 40 -0.97 -8.76 -9.63
N GLY A 41 0.19 -8.64 -8.98
CA GLY A 41 1.40 -9.37 -9.36
C GLY A 41 1.20 -10.90 -9.34
N LEU A 42 0.57 -11.42 -8.28
CA LEU A 42 0.27 -12.84 -8.18
C LEU A 42 -0.69 -13.31 -9.28
N LEU A 43 -1.69 -12.48 -9.63
CA LEU A 43 -2.62 -12.80 -10.70
C LEU A 43 -1.91 -12.82 -12.06
N PHE A 44 -1.09 -11.83 -12.38
CA PHE A 44 -0.31 -11.81 -13.63
C PHE A 44 0.61 -13.03 -13.74
N GLN A 45 1.31 -13.38 -12.66
CA GLN A 45 2.14 -14.57 -12.62
C GLN A 45 1.31 -15.85 -12.87
N THR A 46 0.11 -15.93 -12.29
CA THR A 46 -0.78 -17.09 -12.45
C THR A 46 -1.34 -17.18 -13.87
N MET A 47 -1.77 -16.06 -14.45
CA MET A 47 -2.25 -16.01 -15.83
C MET A 47 -1.13 -16.37 -16.81
N ARG A 48 0.11 -15.95 -16.56
CA ARG A 48 1.21 -16.28 -17.48
C ARG A 48 1.56 -17.77 -17.48
N LYS A 49 1.38 -18.46 -16.35
CA LYS A 49 1.54 -19.93 -16.27
C LYS A 49 0.53 -20.69 -17.14
N THR A 50 -0.57 -20.08 -17.56
CA THR A 50 -1.57 -20.72 -18.45
C THR A 50 -1.27 -20.48 -19.93
N VAL A 51 -0.31 -19.62 -20.27
CA VAL A 51 0.10 -19.34 -21.64
C VAL A 51 1.12 -20.38 -22.08
N GLN A 52 0.87 -21.05 -23.21
CA GLN A 52 1.82 -22.00 -23.78
C GLN A 52 3.13 -21.28 -24.17
N PRO A 53 4.30 -21.88 -23.91
CA PRO A 53 5.56 -21.29 -24.32
C PRO A 53 5.63 -21.21 -25.85
N SER A 54 5.63 -19.99 -26.40
CA SER A 54 5.93 -19.78 -27.81
C SER A 54 7.38 -20.14 -28.09
N GLY A 55 7.64 -20.99 -29.09
CA GLY A 55 9.00 -21.40 -29.49
C GLY A 55 9.91 -20.27 -29.98
N LEU A 56 9.41 -19.03 -30.05
CA LEU A 56 10.12 -17.85 -30.56
C LEU A 56 11.36 -17.46 -29.73
N PHE A 57 11.35 -17.74 -28.42
CA PHE A 57 12.44 -17.34 -27.51
C PHE A 57 13.41 -18.49 -27.15
N GLY A 58 13.24 -19.68 -27.75
CA GLY A 58 13.98 -20.88 -27.37
C GLY A 58 13.80 -21.22 -25.88
N ASP A 59 14.46 -22.29 -25.43
CA ASP A 59 14.42 -22.79 -24.04
C ASP A 59 15.08 -21.86 -22.99
N SER A 60 15.24 -20.57 -23.31
CA SER A 60 15.87 -19.56 -22.45
C SER A 60 14.95 -19.09 -21.32
N GLY A 61 14.47 -20.04 -20.52
CA GLY A 61 13.50 -19.82 -19.44
C GLY A 61 13.95 -18.79 -18.38
N GLN A 62 15.26 -18.62 -18.16
CA GLN A 62 15.80 -17.66 -17.18
C GLN A 62 15.58 -16.20 -17.61
N SER A 63 16.11 -15.77 -18.75
CA SER A 63 16.00 -14.37 -19.20
C SER A 63 14.55 -13.96 -19.43
N ARG A 64 13.73 -14.85 -20.00
CA ARG A 64 12.29 -14.62 -20.18
C ARG A 64 11.58 -14.36 -18.86
N SER A 65 11.84 -15.18 -17.84
CA SER A 65 11.21 -15.03 -16.52
C SER A 65 11.56 -13.70 -15.85
N THR A 66 12.80 -13.21 -16.02
CA THR A 66 13.21 -11.90 -15.50
C THR A 66 12.48 -10.75 -16.19
N TYR A 67 12.37 -10.76 -17.52
CA TYR A 67 11.64 -9.72 -18.26
C TYR A 67 10.16 -9.71 -17.90
N GLU A 68 9.56 -10.89 -17.79
CA GLU A 68 8.17 -11.07 -17.38
C GLU A 68 7.91 -10.50 -15.99
N TYR A 69 8.80 -10.77 -15.03
CA TYR A 69 8.73 -10.20 -13.69
C TYR A 69 8.83 -8.66 -13.68
N LEU A 70 9.82 -8.11 -14.39
CA LEU A 70 10.01 -6.66 -14.47
C LEU A 70 8.84 -5.97 -15.15
N MET A 71 8.27 -6.60 -16.19
CA MET A 71 7.07 -6.11 -16.87
C MET A 71 5.89 -6.08 -15.92
N ASP A 72 5.63 -7.17 -15.19
CA ASP A 72 4.53 -7.25 -14.24
C ASP A 72 4.67 -6.18 -13.14
N GLN A 73 5.88 -5.99 -12.62
CA GLN A 73 6.15 -4.96 -11.63
C GLN A 73 5.86 -3.55 -12.17
N ALA A 74 6.29 -3.24 -13.40
CA ALA A 74 6.02 -1.94 -14.01
C ALA A 74 4.52 -1.70 -14.25
N VAL A 75 3.77 -2.74 -14.67
CA VAL A 75 2.32 -2.67 -14.86
C VAL A 75 1.61 -2.44 -13.53
N VAL A 76 1.99 -3.19 -12.49
CA VAL A 76 1.44 -3.05 -11.13
C VAL A 76 1.71 -1.66 -10.59
N ASP A 77 2.96 -1.20 -10.62
CA ASP A 77 3.35 0.11 -10.12
C ASP A 77 2.58 1.22 -10.83
N ARG A 78 2.40 1.11 -12.15
CA ARG A 78 1.61 2.07 -12.93
C ARG A 78 0.13 2.04 -12.56
N ALA A 79 -0.47 0.86 -12.42
CA ALA A 79 -1.88 0.72 -12.07
C ALA A 79 -2.17 1.30 -10.67
N VAL A 80 -1.35 0.95 -9.68
CA VAL A 80 -1.51 1.41 -8.29
C VAL A 80 -1.22 2.90 -8.12
N SER A 81 -0.20 3.44 -8.81
CA SER A 81 0.16 4.86 -8.70
C SER A 81 -0.83 5.79 -9.41
N SER A 82 -1.39 5.37 -10.53
CA SER A 82 -2.33 6.17 -11.31
C SER A 82 -3.79 6.07 -10.85
N GLY A 83 -4.08 5.25 -9.84
CA GLY A 83 -5.46 4.98 -9.39
C GLY A 83 -6.28 4.14 -10.38
N HIS A 84 -5.65 3.58 -11.42
CA HIS A 84 -6.27 2.69 -12.40
C HIS A 84 -6.10 1.20 -12.02
N GLY A 85 -6.04 0.91 -10.72
CA GLY A 85 -6.08 -0.44 -10.19
C GLY A 85 -7.47 -1.07 -10.33
N TRP A 86 -7.77 -2.04 -9.47
CA TRP A 86 -9.09 -2.68 -9.42
C TRP A 86 -10.03 -1.98 -8.43
N GLY A 87 -9.55 -0.93 -7.74
CA GLY A 87 -10.29 -0.24 -6.69
C GLY A 87 -10.41 -1.08 -5.41
N LEU A 88 -9.58 -2.12 -5.28
CA LEU A 88 -9.56 -2.96 -4.09
C LEU A 88 -9.00 -2.19 -2.89
N ALA A 89 -7.98 -1.36 -3.12
CA ALA A 89 -7.39 -0.53 -2.06
C ALA A 89 -8.42 0.40 -1.42
N ASP A 90 -9.27 1.05 -2.22
CA ASP A 90 -10.32 1.96 -1.73
C ASP A 90 -11.39 1.21 -0.94
N ARG A 91 -11.80 0.03 -1.42
CA ARG A 91 -12.75 -0.84 -0.72
C ARG A 91 -12.20 -1.31 0.62
N LEU A 92 -10.91 -1.65 0.66
CA LEU A 92 -10.23 -2.11 1.87
C LEU A 92 -10.12 -0.97 2.91
N LYS A 93 -9.76 0.24 2.45
CA LYS A 93 -9.75 1.46 3.28
C LYS A 93 -11.13 1.74 3.88
N ALA A 94 -12.18 1.68 3.05
CA ALA A 94 -13.56 1.89 3.50
C ALA A 94 -14.00 0.84 4.54
N ALA A 95 -13.69 -0.44 4.31
CA ALA A 95 -14.03 -1.53 5.21
C ALA A 95 -13.33 -1.41 6.57
N TRP A 96 -12.04 -1.06 6.57
CA TRP A 96 -11.29 -0.87 7.82
C TRP A 96 -11.76 0.36 8.60
N SER A 97 -12.06 1.48 7.92
CA SER A 97 -12.65 2.65 8.58
C SER A 97 -14.01 2.34 9.22
N GLN A 98 -14.84 1.53 8.58
CA GLN A 98 -16.10 1.07 9.18
C GLN A 98 -15.87 0.14 10.38
N ALA A 99 -14.89 -0.75 10.30
CA ALA A 99 -14.54 -1.64 11.41
C ALA A 99 -14.05 -0.87 12.65
N GLU A 100 -13.23 0.18 12.47
CA GLU A 100 -12.78 1.05 13.56
C GLU A 100 -13.97 1.76 14.25
N LYS A 101 -14.90 2.32 13.47
CA LYS A 101 -16.10 2.98 14.00
C LYS A 101 -16.99 2.03 14.80
N ASN A 102 -17.21 0.82 14.27
CA ASN A 102 -18.03 -0.19 14.94
C ASN A 102 -17.38 -0.75 16.21
N GLY A 103 -16.03 -0.76 16.27
CA GLY A 103 -15.28 -1.11 17.48
C GLY A 103 -15.43 -0.04 18.57
N LEU A 104 -15.33 1.25 18.19
CA LEU A 104 -15.48 2.39 19.10
C LEU A 104 -16.90 2.48 19.72
N GLU A 105 -17.95 2.19 18.94
CA GLU A 105 -19.33 2.16 19.45
C GLU A 105 -19.59 1.03 20.46
N LYS A 106 -18.83 -0.07 20.39
CA LYS A 106 -18.94 -1.19 21.32
C LYS A 106 -18.29 -0.91 22.67
N GLU A 107 -17.33 0.01 22.74
CA GLU A 107 -16.62 0.36 23.98
C GLU A 107 -17.24 1.55 24.74
N LEU A 108 -18.18 2.30 24.16
CA LEU A 108 -18.95 3.28 24.93
C LEU A 108 -20.08 2.58 25.70
N PRO A 109 -20.16 2.71 27.05
CA PRO A 109 -21.33 2.27 27.78
C PRO A 109 -22.54 3.06 27.30
N ARG A 110 -23.56 2.35 26.80
CA ARG A 110 -24.88 2.94 26.56
C ARG A 110 -25.45 3.35 27.92
N GLY A 111 -25.32 4.64 28.22
CA GLY A 111 -26.00 5.29 29.34
C GLY A 111 -27.50 5.29 29.17
#